data_AF-A0A090RE38-F1
#
_entry.id   AF-A0A090RE38-F1
#
_cell.length_a   1.000
_cell.length_b   1.000
_cell.length_c   1.000
_cell.angle_alpha   90.00
_cell.angle_beta   90.00
_cell.angle_gamma   90.00
#
_symmetry.space_group_name_H-M   'P 1'
#
loop_
_entity.id
_entity.type
_entity.pdbx_description
1 polymer ?
#
loop_
_entity_poly.entity_id
_entity_poly.type
_entity_poly.pdbx_seq_one_letter_code
_entity_poly.pdbx_strand_id
1 'polypeptide(L)'
;MGIAEYYDQRLTDKSLWPLGQQLREQLQRDIKAVLNVENSAHLMEQNPWGAESIRLRNIYIEPLNMLQAELLYRTRKQETISPMLEEALMVTIAGIATGMRNTG
;
A
#
# COMPACT_ATOMS: atom_id res chain seq x y z
N MET A 1 2.14 -9.74 -7.26
CA MET A 1 2.80 -8.43 -7.17
C MET A 1 2.12 -7.62 -6.09
N GLY A 2 2.84 -7.19 -5.06
CA GLY A 2 2.24 -6.42 -3.96
C GLY A 2 2.00 -4.95 -4.34
N ILE A 3 1.10 -4.25 -3.64
CA ILE A 3 0.85 -2.81 -3.89
C ILE A 3 2.14 -1.99 -3.83
N ALA A 4 2.96 -2.17 -2.79
CA ALA A 4 4.22 -1.44 -2.65
C ALA A 4 5.19 -1.67 -3.82
N GLU A 5 5.24 -2.90 -4.35
CA GLU A 5 6.06 -3.25 -5.51
C GLU A 5 5.52 -2.58 -6.79
N TYR A 6 4.20 -2.46 -6.93
CA TYR A 6 3.60 -1.71 -8.04
C TYR A 6 3.98 -0.23 -8.00
N TYR A 7 3.99 0.39 -6.82
CA TYR A 7 4.47 1.78 -6.68
C TYR A 7 5.92 1.92 -7.12
N ASP A 8 6.82 1.00 -6.74
CA ASP A 8 8.20 1.02 -7.24
C ASP A 8 8.25 0.98 -8.77
N GLN A 9 7.58 -0.01 -9.37
CA GLN A 9 7.63 -0.20 -10.81
C GLN A 9 7.04 0.98 -11.60
N ARG A 10 6.05 1.68 -11.05
CA ARG A 10 5.41 2.82 -11.71
C ARG A 10 6.12 4.14 -11.47
N LEU A 11 6.74 4.33 -10.30
CA LEU A 11 7.13 5.66 -9.82
C LEU A 11 8.61 5.82 -9.49
N THR A 12 9.37 4.74 -9.34
CA THR A 12 10.78 4.80 -8.95
C THR A 12 11.71 4.42 -10.09
N ASP A 13 12.91 4.98 -10.07
CA ASP A 13 13.98 4.58 -10.98
C ASP A 13 14.37 3.11 -10.70
N LYS A 14 14.67 2.36 -11.77
CA LYS A 14 15.06 0.94 -11.68
C LYS A 14 16.28 0.71 -10.79
N SER A 15 17.18 1.69 -10.69
CA SER A 15 18.34 1.65 -9.80
C SER A 15 17.96 1.57 -8.30
N LEU A 16 16.75 1.99 -7.93
CA LEU A 16 16.25 1.93 -6.55
C LEU A 16 15.42 0.67 -6.24
N TRP A 17 15.07 -0.13 -7.24
CA TRP A 17 14.29 -1.35 -7.04
C TRP A 17 14.94 -2.36 -6.08
N PRO A 18 16.28 -2.55 -6.05
CA PRO A 18 16.91 -3.42 -5.05
C PRO A 18 16.63 -2.98 -3.61
N LEU A 19 16.57 -1.66 -3.34
CA LEU A 19 16.23 -1.14 -2.01
C LEU A 19 14.77 -1.46 -1.66
N GLY A 20 13.83 -1.23 -2.59
CA GLY A 20 12.42 -1.58 -2.38
C GLY A 20 12.22 -3.07 -2.09
N GLN A 21 12.97 -3.94 -2.80
CA GLN A 21 12.97 -5.37 -2.54
C GLN A 21 13.51 -5.69 -1.14
N GLN A 22 14.66 -5.13 -0.75
CA GLN A 22 15.26 -5.34 0.57
C GLN A 22 14.29 -4.94 1.71
N LEU A 23 13.57 -3.83 1.58
CA LEU A 23 12.59 -3.38 2.55
C LEU A 23 11.40 -4.35 2.67
N ARG A 24 10.88 -4.85 1.54
CA ARG A 24 9.80 -5.84 1.54
C ARG A 24 10.25 -7.17 2.14
N GLU A 25 11.46 -7.62 1.83
CA GLU A 25 12.02 -8.83 2.43
C GLU A 25 12.23 -8.69 3.95
N GLN A 26 12.66 -7.51 4.41
CA GLN A 26 12.77 -7.21 5.84
C GLN A 26 11.40 -7.31 6.51
N LEU A 27 10.36 -6.68 5.94
CA LEU A 27 9.00 -6.78 6.46
C LEU A 27 8.54 -8.25 6.58
N GLN A 28 8.84 -9.10 5.60
CA GLN A 28 8.49 -10.52 5.67
C GLN A 28 9.24 -11.26 6.78
N ARG A 29 10.50 -10.90 7.06
CA ARG A 29 11.25 -11.46 8.20
C ARG A 29 10.67 -11.00 9.53
N ASP A 30 10.29 -9.73 9.63
CA ASP A 30 9.74 -9.15 10.85
C ASP A 30 8.36 -9.76 11.18
N ILE A 31 7.49 -9.94 10.18
CA ILE A 31 6.21 -10.65 10.36
C ILE A 31 6.43 -12.06 10.93
N LYS A 32 7.40 -12.81 10.40
CA LYS A 32 7.72 -14.16 10.91
C LYS A 32 8.23 -14.11 12.35
N ALA A 33 9.07 -13.14 12.68
CA ALA A 33 9.58 -12.97 14.04
C ALA A 33 8.44 -12.71 15.03
N VAL A 34 7.52 -11.80 14.69
CA VAL A 34 6.33 -11.50 15.52
C VAL A 34 5.45 -12.74 15.69
N LEU A 35 5.13 -13.44 14.61
CA LEU A 35 4.29 -14.65 14.67
C LEU A 35 4.90 -15.76 15.53
N ASN A 36 6.22 -15.93 15.48
CA ASN A 36 6.94 -16.89 16.32
C ASN A 36 6.86 -16.52 17.81
N VAL A 37 6.98 -15.23 18.14
CA VAL A 37 6.84 -14.75 19.54
C VAL A 37 5.42 -14.96 20.05
N GLU A 38 4.42 -14.67 19.20
CA GLU A 38 2.99 -14.84 19.51
C GLU A 38 2.51 -16.30 19.42
N ASN A 39 3.37 -17.24 19.02
CA ASN A 39 3.03 -18.64 18.73
C ASN A 39 1.75 -18.78 17.87
N SER A 40 1.63 -17.93 16.85
CA SER A 40 0.47 -17.87 15.95
C SER A 40 0.86 -18.27 14.53
N ALA A 41 -0.01 -18.97 13.82
CA ALA A 41 0.21 -19.40 12.44
C ALA A 41 -0.01 -18.25 11.42
N HIS A 42 -0.86 -17.28 11.76
CA HIS A 42 -1.12 -16.13 10.91
C HIS A 42 -1.43 -14.86 11.72
N LEU A 43 -1.33 -13.70 11.06
CA LEU A 43 -1.60 -12.41 11.69
C LEU A 43 -3.05 -12.38 12.21
N MET A 44 -3.23 -11.78 13.39
CA MET A 44 -4.52 -11.58 14.03
C MET A 44 -5.32 -12.87 14.27
N GLU A 45 -4.66 -14.01 14.47
CA GLU A 45 -5.32 -15.29 14.75
C GLU A 45 -6.29 -15.22 15.94
N GLN A 46 -5.92 -14.50 17.00
CA GLN A 46 -6.75 -14.28 18.19
C GLN A 46 -7.86 -13.23 17.99
N ASN A 47 -7.93 -12.56 16.83
CA ASN A 47 -8.93 -11.53 16.52
C ASN A 47 -9.50 -11.73 15.10
N PRO A 48 -10.30 -12.79 14.88
CA PRO A 48 -10.83 -13.13 13.55
C PRO A 48 -11.75 -12.05 12.97
N TRP A 49 -12.53 -11.36 13.82
CA TRP A 49 -13.39 -10.26 13.37
C TRP A 49 -12.58 -9.07 12.87
N GLY A 50 -11.50 -8.71 13.58
CA GLY A 50 -10.58 -7.65 13.16
C GLY A 50 -9.89 -8.01 11.84
N ALA A 51 -9.44 -9.25 11.70
CA ALA A 51 -8.81 -9.76 10.48
C ALA A 51 -9.78 -9.67 9.28
N GLU A 52 -11.02 -10.12 9.45
CA GLU A 52 -12.05 -10.06 8.40
C GLU A 52 -12.43 -8.61 8.06
N SER A 53 -12.53 -7.74 9.06
CA SER A 53 -12.79 -6.32 8.86
C SER A 53 -11.70 -5.65 8.02
N ILE A 54 -10.42 -5.97 8.26
CA ILE A 54 -9.30 -5.48 7.45
C ILE A 54 -9.34 -6.08 6.04
N ARG A 55 -9.57 -7.39 5.93
CA ARG A 55 -9.65 -8.09 4.63
C ARG A 55 -10.71 -7.46 3.71
N LEU A 56 -11.90 -7.18 4.25
CA LEU A 56 -12.98 -6.53 3.49
C LEU A 56 -12.60 -5.12 3.06
N ARG A 57 -11.93 -4.33 3.92
CA ARG A 57 -11.47 -2.99 3.53
C ARG A 57 -10.40 -3.05 2.44
N ASN A 58 -9.48 -4.01 2.51
CA ASN A 58 -8.39 -4.15 1.53
C ASN A 58 -8.90 -4.36 0.10
N ILE A 59 -10.02 -5.09 -0.08
CA ILE A 59 -10.67 -5.28 -1.40
C ILE A 59 -10.99 -3.94 -2.08
N TYR A 60 -11.40 -2.93 -1.31
CA TYR A 60 -11.75 -1.61 -1.83
C TYR A 60 -10.56 -0.63 -1.87
N ILE A 61 -9.55 -0.83 -1.01
CA ILE A 61 -8.34 0.01 -0.95
C ILE A 61 -7.36 -0.31 -2.09
N GLU A 62 -7.30 -1.58 -2.51
CA GLU A 62 -6.45 -2.04 -3.61
C GLU A 62 -6.67 -1.27 -4.92
N PRO A 63 -7.88 -1.14 -5.48
CA PRO A 63 -8.10 -0.39 -6.72
C PRO A 63 -7.75 1.10 -6.57
N LEU A 64 -8.00 1.70 -5.40
CA LEU A 64 -7.62 3.10 -5.14
C LEU A 64 -6.09 3.27 -5.15
N ASN A 65 -5.34 2.31 -4.62
CA ASN A 65 -3.88 2.33 -4.67
C ASN A 65 -3.34 2.20 -6.10
N MET A 66 -3.93 1.30 -6.89
CA MET A 66 -3.52 1.12 -8.28
C MET A 66 -3.80 2.38 -9.11
N LEU A 67 -4.96 3.02 -8.88
CA LEU A 67 -5.31 4.29 -9.50
C LEU A 67 -4.39 5.43 -9.04
N GLN A 68 -4.12 5.53 -7.73
CA GLN A 68 -3.25 6.57 -7.17
C GLN A 68 -1.85 6.53 -7.77
N ALA A 69 -1.24 5.35 -7.93
CA ALA A 69 0.08 5.23 -8.56
C ALA A 69 0.06 5.69 -10.05
N GLU A 70 -1.02 5.43 -10.80
CA GLU A 70 -1.19 5.98 -12.15
C GLU A 70 -1.33 7.51 -12.13
N LEU A 71 -2.15 8.05 -11.22
CA LEU A 71 -2.34 9.49 -11.07
C LEU A 71 -1.03 10.20 -10.72
N LEU A 72 -0.29 9.67 -9.74
CA LEU A 72 1.04 10.17 -9.37
C LEU A 72 2.01 10.15 -10.55
N TYR A 73 2.00 9.07 -11.34
CA TYR A 73 2.85 8.96 -12.52
C TYR A 73 2.53 10.04 -13.56
N ARG A 74 1.24 10.32 -13.82
CA ARG A 74 0.81 11.38 -14.74
C ARG A 74 1.15 12.76 -14.20
N THR A 75 0.83 13.03 -12.94
CA THR A 75 1.07 14.31 -12.27
C THR A 75 2.55 14.68 -12.27
N ARG A 76 3.45 13.72 -11.98
CA ARG A 76 4.91 13.95 -11.98
C ARG A 76 5.52 14.20 -13.36
N LYS A 77 4.79 13.95 -14.44
CA LYS A 77 5.23 14.15 -15.83
C LYS A 77 4.72 15.44 -16.45
N GLN A 78 3.87 16.18 -15.75
CA GLN A 78 3.31 17.45 -16.22
C GLN A 78 3.98 18.61 -15.50
N GLU A 79 4.34 19.66 -16.24
CA GLU A 79 4.83 20.91 -15.65
C GLU A 79 3.71 21.67 -14.93
N THR A 80 2.50 21.64 -15.50
CA THR A 80 1.29 22.21 -14.90
C THR A 80 0.27 21.09 -14.69
N ILE A 81 -0.11 20.87 -13.44
CA ILE A 81 -1.06 19.83 -13.06
C ILE A 81 -2.47 20.31 -13.40
N SER A 82 -3.25 19.50 -14.10
CA SER A 82 -4.64 19.83 -14.35
C SER A 82 -5.47 19.71 -13.06
N PRO A 83 -6.44 20.62 -12.79
CA PRO A 83 -7.28 20.54 -11.60
C PRO A 83 -8.00 19.20 -11.44
N MET A 84 -8.39 18.57 -12.56
CA MET A 84 -9.01 17.25 -12.56
C MET A 84 -8.07 16.14 -12.06
N LEU A 85 -6.79 16.17 -12.43
CA LEU A 85 -5.81 15.19 -11.96
C LEU A 85 -5.50 15.39 -10.48
N GLU A 86 -5.41 16.65 -10.03
CA GLU A 86 -5.22 16.98 -8.63
C GLU A 86 -6.41 16.50 -7.77
N GLU A 87 -7.64 16.80 -8.19
CA GLU A 87 -8.86 16.35 -7.52
C GLU A 87 -8.93 14.81 -7.46
N ALA A 88 -8.67 14.13 -8.57
CA ALA A 88 -8.65 12.67 -8.61
C ALA A 88 -7.60 12.09 -7.65
N LEU A 89 -6.41 12.69 -7.59
CA LEU A 89 -5.35 12.27 -6.67
C LEU A 89 -5.79 12.46 -5.21
N MET A 90 -6.39 13.61 -4.88
CA MET A 90 -6.92 13.90 -3.55
C MET A 90 -8.02 12.91 -3.14
N VAL A 91 -8.91 12.53 -4.05
CA VAL A 91 -9.94 11.50 -3.81
C VAL A 91 -9.29 10.16 -3.47
N THR A 92 -8.23 9.75 -4.19
CA THR A 92 -7.53 8.49 -3.85
C THR A 92 -6.82 8.55 -2.50
N ILE A 93 -6.18 9.68 -2.15
CA ILE A 93 -5.53 9.89 -0.86
C ILE A 93 -6.55 9.78 0.27
N ALA A 94 -7.67 10.50 0.17
CA ALA A 94 -8.72 10.50 1.17
C ALA A 94 -9.38 9.12 1.31
N GLY A 95 -9.63 8.44 0.19
CA GLY A 95 -10.22 7.10 0.16
C GLY A 95 -9.32 6.04 0.80
N ILE A 96 -8.01 6.06 0.49
CA ILE A 96 -7.04 5.16 1.11
C ILE A 96 -6.92 5.44 2.61
N ALA A 97 -6.80 6.70 3.02
CA ALA A 97 -6.72 7.06 4.44
C ALA A 97 -7.94 6.58 5.23
N THR A 98 -9.14 6.80 4.68
CA THR A 98 -10.40 6.36 5.29
C THR A 98 -10.46 4.83 5.43
N GLY A 99 -9.99 4.09 4.42
CA GLY A 99 -9.98 2.64 4.44
C GLY A 99 -8.92 2.05 5.39
N MET A 100 -7.73 2.64 5.44
CA MET A 100 -6.63 2.17 6.27
C MET A 100 -6.87 2.41 7.76
N ARG A 101 -7.62 3.47 8.11
CA ARG A 101 -7.87 3.87 9.50
C ARG A 101 -6.53 4.08 10.25
N ASN A 102 -6.44 3.64 11.50
CA ASN A 102 -5.26 3.82 12.34
C ASN A 102 -4.13 2.89 11.87
N THR A 103 -2.98 3.48 11.52
CA THR A 103 -1.83 2.75 10.94
C THR A 103 -0.53 2.91 11.73
N GLY A 104 -0.56 3.70 12.82
CA GLY A 104 0.55 3.98 13.73
C GLY A 104 0.12 4.96 14.80
#